data_AF-V8N7U0-F1
#
_entry.id   AF-V8N7U0-F1
#
_cell.length_a   1.000
_cell.length_b   1.000
_cell.length_c   1.000
_cell.angle_alpha   90.00
_cell.angle_beta   90.00
_cell.angle_gamma   90.00
#
_symmetry.space_group_name_H-M   'P 1'
#
loop_
_entity.id
_entity.type
_entity.pdbx_description
1 polymer ?
#
loop_
_entity_poly.entity_id
_entity_poly.type
_entity_poly.pdbx_seq_one_letter_code
_entity_poly.pdbx_strand_id
1 'polypeptide(L)'
;MKRNDSSHACIIVAGKILEALDPDVKPCDDFYQYACGGWIKRNPLPDGRSKWSTFNSIWDQNQAIMKHLLENATFNSSSEAERKTQRYYLSCLREQKIEELGSQPLIDLIEKGLFFCKQELSENWWLERDWLLEPDQLHGHFEIGLRN
;
A
#
# COMPACT_ATOMS: atom_id res chain seq x y z
N MET A 1 -4.82 -29.35 36.85
CA MET A 1 -3.57 -28.88 36.22
C MET A 1 -3.84 -27.57 35.48
N LYS A 2 -3.68 -26.41 36.14
CA LYS A 2 -3.63 -25.11 35.47
C LYS A 2 -2.29 -24.48 35.84
N ARG A 3 -1.34 -24.47 34.90
CA ARG A 3 -0.15 -23.64 35.03
C ARG A 3 -0.59 -22.22 34.67
N ASN A 4 -0.77 -21.38 35.67
CA ASN A 4 -0.92 -19.95 35.46
C ASN A 4 0.50 -19.39 35.29
N ASP A 5 0.93 -19.22 34.04
CA ASP A 5 2.21 -18.58 33.74
C ASP A 5 2.01 -17.07 33.83
N SER A 6 2.55 -16.48 34.90
CA SER A 6 2.48 -15.04 35.18
C SER A 6 3.61 -14.24 34.53
N SER A 7 4.33 -14.80 33.54
CA SER A 7 5.36 -14.05 32.84
C SER A 7 4.78 -12.78 32.20
N HIS A 8 5.59 -11.73 32.14
CA HIS A 8 5.18 -10.46 31.56
C HIS A 8 4.69 -10.61 30.10
N ALA A 9 5.36 -11.48 29.33
CA ALA A 9 4.96 -11.80 27.97
C ALA A 9 3.58 -12.49 27.91
N CYS A 10 3.30 -13.45 28.81
CA CYS A 10 1.99 -14.10 28.89
C CYS A 10 0.87 -13.11 29.21
N ILE A 11 1.11 -12.17 30.12
CA ILE A 11 0.12 -11.14 30.48
C ILE A 11 -0.19 -10.25 29.27
N ILE A 12 0.84 -9.80 28.53
CA ILE A 12 0.66 -8.96 27.33
C ILE A 12 -0.14 -9.72 26.26
N VAL A 13 0.25 -10.95 25.96
CA VAL A 13 -0.41 -11.75 24.91
C VAL A 13 -1.86 -12.05 25.30
N ALA A 14 -2.11 -12.44 26.55
CA ALA A 14 -3.47 -12.67 27.04
C ALA A 14 -4.33 -11.40 26.93
N GLY A 15 -3.78 -10.24 27.28
CA GLY A 15 -4.46 -8.95 27.08
C GLY A 15 -4.85 -8.70 25.63
N LYS A 16 -3.94 -8.90 24.68
CA LYS A 16 -4.23 -8.73 23.25
C LYS A 16 -5.28 -9.71 22.71
N ILE A 17 -5.29 -10.95 23.21
CA ILE A 17 -6.34 -11.91 22.88
C ILE A 17 -7.69 -11.40 23.38
N LEU A 18 -7.78 -11.04 24.67
CA LEU A 18 -9.02 -10.56 25.28
C LEU A 18 -9.57 -9.31 24.60
N GLU A 19 -8.69 -8.39 24.19
CA GLU A 19 -9.09 -7.23 23.40
C GLU A 19 -9.77 -7.68 22.09
N ALA A 20 -9.18 -8.62 21.34
CA ALA A 20 -9.69 -9.02 20.03
C ALA A 20 -11.08 -9.70 20.07
N LEU A 21 -11.43 -10.33 21.19
CA LEU A 21 -12.67 -11.09 21.35
C LEU A 21 -13.93 -10.20 21.33
N ASP A 22 -15.02 -10.78 20.85
CA ASP A 22 -16.39 -10.29 20.98
C ASP A 22 -17.23 -11.29 21.81
N PRO A 23 -17.29 -11.14 23.14
CA PRO A 23 -17.87 -12.15 24.04
C PRO A 23 -19.39 -12.27 23.93
N ASP A 24 -20.05 -11.31 23.27
CA ASP A 24 -21.50 -11.32 23.05
C ASP A 24 -21.91 -12.33 21.95
N VAL A 25 -20.95 -12.80 21.15
CA VAL A 25 -21.18 -13.77 20.07
C VAL A 25 -20.81 -15.16 20.54
N LYS A 26 -21.67 -16.15 20.29
CA LYS A 26 -21.36 -17.53 20.66
C LYS A 26 -20.31 -18.09 19.70
N PRO A 27 -19.22 -18.69 20.20
CA PRO A 27 -18.14 -19.21 19.35
C PRO A 27 -18.56 -20.34 18.42
N CYS A 28 -19.61 -21.10 18.77
CA CYS A 28 -20.14 -22.18 17.94
C CYS A 28 -21.01 -21.68 16.78
N ASP A 29 -21.49 -20.43 16.84
CA ASP A 29 -22.38 -19.85 15.84
C ASP A 29 -21.57 -19.06 14.80
N ASP A 30 -20.65 -18.21 15.25
CA ASP A 30 -19.69 -17.49 14.40
C ASP A 30 -18.36 -17.32 15.14
N PHE A 31 -17.43 -18.24 14.90
CA PHE A 31 -16.11 -18.20 15.54
C PHE A 31 -15.27 -17.00 15.08
N TYR A 32 -15.45 -16.52 13.85
CA TYR A 32 -14.68 -15.38 13.34
C TYR A 32 -15.09 -14.10 14.06
N GLN A 33 -16.39 -13.84 14.18
CA GLN A 33 -16.89 -12.69 14.92
C GLN A 33 -16.56 -12.81 16.41
N TYR A 34 -16.70 -13.99 17.03
CA TYR A 34 -16.27 -14.18 18.43
C TYR A 34 -14.78 -13.89 18.62
N ALA A 35 -13.91 -14.37 17.74
CA ALA A 35 -12.46 -14.26 17.90
C ALA A 35 -11.89 -12.90 17.49
N CYS A 36 -12.53 -12.21 16.53
CA CYS A 36 -11.98 -11.00 15.89
C CYS A 36 -12.89 -9.77 15.99
N GLY A 37 -14.14 -9.92 16.42
CA GLY A 37 -15.15 -8.85 16.40
C GLY A 37 -14.75 -7.63 17.23
N GLY A 38 -14.09 -7.84 18.37
CA GLY A 38 -13.50 -6.75 19.16
C GLY A 38 -12.41 -6.01 18.41
N TRP A 39 -11.55 -6.73 17.67
CA TRP A 39 -10.52 -6.10 16.82
C TRP A 39 -11.14 -5.26 15.71
N ILE A 40 -12.14 -5.79 15.00
CA ILE A 40 -12.85 -5.11 13.91
C ILE A 40 -13.46 -3.80 14.41
N LYS A 41 -14.15 -3.82 15.55
CA LYS A 41 -14.77 -2.63 16.18
C LYS A 41 -13.75 -1.52 16.49
N ARG A 42 -12.52 -1.87 16.87
CA ARG A 42 -11.47 -0.89 17.23
C ARG A 42 -10.56 -0.48 16.08
N ASN A 43 -10.61 -1.17 14.95
CA ASN A 43 -9.72 -0.96 13.82
C ASN A 43 -10.54 -0.73 12.54
N PRO A 44 -11.22 0.43 12.42
CA PRO A 44 -11.91 0.79 11.19
C PRO A 44 -10.93 0.87 10.02
N LEU A 45 -11.42 0.71 8.80
CA LEU A 45 -10.62 0.84 7.57
C LEU A 45 -10.00 2.24 7.51
N PRO A 46 -8.65 2.37 7.56
CA PRO A 46 -8.01 3.67 7.43
C PRO A 46 -8.14 4.23 6.02
N ASP A 47 -8.07 5.55 5.89
CA ASP A 47 -8.08 6.23 4.59
C ASP A 47 -6.94 5.73 3.68
N GLY A 48 -7.22 5.68 2.37
CA GLY A 48 -6.25 5.20 1.38
C GLY A 48 -6.01 3.68 1.42
N ARG A 49 -6.75 2.93 2.24
CA ARG A 49 -6.72 1.46 2.26
C ARG A 49 -8.01 0.89 1.71
N SER A 50 -7.91 -0.20 0.95
CA SER A 50 -9.06 -0.99 0.50
C SER A 50 -9.37 -2.17 1.42
N LYS A 51 -8.44 -2.53 2.32
CA LYS A 51 -8.57 -3.61 3.30
C LYS A 51 -7.73 -3.29 4.54
N TRP A 52 -8.23 -3.72 5.70
CA TRP A 52 -7.52 -3.61 6.97
C TRP A 52 -7.52 -4.92 7.74
N SER A 53 -6.34 -5.31 8.20
CA SER A 53 -6.12 -6.54 8.98
C SER A 53 -4.86 -6.38 9.83
N THR A 54 -4.62 -7.35 10.72
CA THR A 54 -3.38 -7.41 11.51
C THR A 54 -2.13 -7.45 10.62
N PHE A 55 -2.18 -8.08 9.45
CA PHE A 55 -1.07 -8.06 8.49
C PHE A 55 -0.76 -6.66 7.98
N ASN A 56 -1.78 -5.86 7.68
CA ASN A 56 -1.60 -4.48 7.24
C ASN A 56 -1.03 -3.60 8.37
N SER A 57 -1.51 -3.79 9.60
CA SER A 57 -0.98 -3.08 10.77
C SER A 57 0.51 -3.38 11.02
N ILE A 58 0.92 -4.65 10.89
CA ILE A 58 2.33 -5.04 11.02
C ILE A 58 3.16 -4.50 9.85
N TRP A 59 2.63 -4.56 8.63
CA TRP A 59 3.28 -3.97 7.46
C TRP A 59 3.56 -2.48 7.68
N ASP A 60 2.58 -1.72 8.16
CA ASP A 60 2.74 -0.27 8.40
C ASP A 60 3.77 0.02 9.50
N GLN A 61 3.80 -0.78 10.57
CA GLN A 61 4.85 -0.69 11.59
C GLN A 61 6.24 -0.93 11.00
N ASN A 62 6.39 -1.95 10.14
CA ASN A 62 7.65 -2.24 9.47
C ASN A 62 8.05 -1.11 8.51
N GLN A 63 7.11 -0.54 7.75
CA GLN A 63 7.37 0.61 6.88
C GLN A 63 7.85 1.82 7.67
N ALA A 64 7.26 2.09 8.84
CA ALA A 64 7.69 3.18 9.72
C ALA A 64 9.13 2.98 10.23
N ILE A 65 9.49 1.75 10.62
CA ILE A 65 10.86 1.42 11.02
C ILE A 65 11.82 1.58 9.84
N MET A 66 11.50 1.05 8.66
CA MET A 66 12.34 1.19 7.47
C MET A 66 12.53 2.64 7.07
N LYS A 67 11.47 3.45 7.09
CA LYS A 67 11.53 4.90 6.88
C LYS A 67 12.52 5.55 7.84
N HIS A 68 12.40 5.28 9.14
CA HIS A 68 13.30 5.84 10.15
C HIS A 68 14.77 5.44 9.89
N LEU A 69 15.03 4.19 9.50
CA LEU A 69 16.38 3.73 9.18
C LEU A 69 16.96 4.43 7.94
N LEU A 70 16.16 4.63 6.90
CA LEU A 70 16.60 5.21 5.62
C LEU A 70 16.75 6.73 5.69
N GLU A 71 15.92 7.41 6.48
CA GLU A 71 16.00 8.87 6.70
C GLU A 71 17.09 9.27 7.70
N ASN A 72 17.62 8.32 8.48
CA ASN A 72 18.65 8.61 9.44
C ASN A 72 19.98 8.98 8.74
N ALA A 73 20.28 10.28 8.71
CA ALA A 73 21.51 10.82 8.12
C ALA A 73 22.80 10.38 8.84
N THR A 74 22.71 9.89 10.07
CA THR A 74 23.87 9.37 10.81
C THR A 74 24.11 7.88 10.57
N PHE A 75 23.28 7.23 9.75
CA PHE A 75 23.44 5.83 9.40
C PHE A 75 24.65 5.65 8.46
N ASN A 76 25.82 5.44 9.06
CA ASN A 76 27.07 5.22 8.36
C ASN A 76 27.28 3.72 8.11
N SER A 77 26.58 3.19 7.11
CA SER A 77 26.75 1.80 6.70
C SER A 77 28.06 1.59 5.93
N SER A 78 28.81 0.55 6.30
CA SER A 78 29.94 0.05 5.52
C SER A 78 29.52 -0.77 4.29
N SER A 79 28.25 -1.15 4.19
CA SER A 79 27.71 -1.94 3.08
C SER A 79 27.32 -1.06 1.89
N GLU A 80 27.85 -1.38 0.71
CA GLU A 80 27.46 -0.69 -0.53
C GLU A 80 25.98 -0.88 -0.85
N ALA A 81 25.42 -2.06 -0.56
CA ALA A 81 24.01 -2.35 -0.79
C ALA A 81 23.11 -1.42 0.02
N GLU A 82 23.40 -1.24 1.30
CA GLU A 82 22.64 -0.36 2.18
C GLU A 82 22.74 1.11 1.75
N ARG A 83 23.94 1.57 1.35
CA ARG A 83 24.13 2.92 0.80
C ARG A 83 23.33 3.16 -0.48
N LYS A 84 23.25 2.16 -1.38
CA LYS A 84 22.44 2.23 -2.60
C LYS A 84 20.96 2.28 -2.26
N THR A 85 20.48 1.46 -1.34
CA THR A 85 19.09 1.46 -0.87
C THR A 85 18.71 2.82 -0.28
N GLN A 86 19.55 3.40 0.58
CA GLN A 86 19.32 4.73 1.13
C GLN A 86 19.28 5.82 0.06
N ARG A 87 20.25 5.82 -0.87
CA ARG A 87 20.29 6.79 -1.97
C ARG A 87 19.04 6.67 -2.86
N TYR A 88 18.61 5.45 -3.14
CA TYR A 88 17.41 5.19 -3.93
C TYR A 88 16.16 5.74 -3.23
N TYR A 89 15.99 5.43 -1.94
CA TYR A 89 14.89 5.98 -1.13
C TYR A 89 14.89 7.52 -1.14
N LEU A 90 16.03 8.15 -0.87
CA LEU A 90 16.16 9.61 -0.88
C LEU A 90 15.94 10.23 -2.26
N SER A 91 16.15 9.50 -3.35
CA SER A 91 15.86 9.99 -4.70
C SER A 91 14.36 10.09 -4.95
N CYS A 92 13.56 9.17 -4.40
CA CYS A 92 12.10 9.19 -4.50
C CYS A 92 11.48 10.35 -3.71
N LEU A 93 12.10 10.78 -2.60
CA LEU A 93 11.60 11.88 -1.78
C LEU A 93 11.88 13.28 -2.36
N ARG A 94 12.70 13.41 -3.41
CA ARG A 94 13.02 14.69 -4.04
C ARG A 94 11.94 15.11 -5.04
N GLU A 95 10.73 15.34 -4.54
CA GLU A 95 9.56 15.69 -5.34
C GLU A 95 9.81 16.89 -6.25
N GLN A 96 10.46 17.96 -5.77
CA GLN A 96 10.82 19.11 -6.61
C GLN A 96 11.60 18.68 -7.86
N LYS A 97 12.53 17.73 -7.74
CA LYS A 97 13.31 17.28 -8.90
C LYS A 97 12.48 16.44 -9.85
N ILE A 98 11.52 15.68 -9.33
CA ILE A 98 10.57 14.88 -10.12
C ILE A 98 9.68 15.82 -10.93
N GLU A 99 9.12 16.85 -10.29
CA GLU A 99 8.28 17.86 -10.94
C GLU A 99 9.05 18.69 -11.98
N GLU A 100 10.29 19.08 -11.69
CA GLU A 100 11.17 19.78 -12.66
C GLU A 100 11.42 18.96 -13.93
N LEU A 101 11.53 17.63 -13.81
CA LEU A 101 11.78 16.74 -14.94
C LEU A 101 10.50 16.41 -15.72
N GLY A 102 9.34 16.45 -15.06
CA GLY A 102 8.05 16.11 -15.65
C GLY A 102 8.06 14.73 -16.32
N SER A 103 7.44 14.64 -17.50
CA SER A 103 7.37 13.41 -18.28
C SER A 103 8.61 13.11 -19.11
N GLN A 104 9.63 13.98 -19.11
CA GLN A 104 10.80 13.85 -20.00
C GLN A 104 11.52 12.50 -19.84
N PRO A 105 11.77 11.97 -18.62
CA PRO A 105 12.44 10.67 -18.47
C PRO A 105 11.67 9.51 -19.12
N LEU A 106 10.33 9.58 -19.15
CA LEU A 106 9.49 8.58 -19.82
C LEU A 106 9.53 8.75 -21.34
N ILE A 107 9.50 9.99 -21.84
CA ILE A 107 9.62 10.29 -23.29
C ILE A 107 10.97 9.77 -23.82
N ASP A 108 12.06 10.06 -23.12
CA ASP A 108 13.41 9.60 -23.49
C ASP A 108 13.47 8.05 -23.56
N LEU A 109 12.81 7.37 -22.61
CA LEU A 109 12.73 5.91 -22.59
C LEU A 109 11.92 5.37 -23.79
N ILE A 110 10.79 5.99 -24.10
CA ILE A 110 9.95 5.65 -25.24
C ILE A 110 10.73 5.85 -26.54
N GLU A 111 11.40 6.98 -26.73
CA GLU A 111 12.17 7.26 -27.94
C GLU A 111 13.34 6.31 -28.14
N LYS A 112 14.00 5.92 -27.05
CA LYS A 112 15.10 4.96 -27.06
C LYS A 112 14.62 3.53 -27.30
N GLY A 113 13.52 3.14 -26.69
CA GLY A 113 12.95 1.78 -26.78
C GLY A 113 12.19 1.52 -28.08
N LEU A 114 11.52 2.54 -28.62
CA LEU A 114 10.79 2.48 -29.89
C LEU A 114 11.70 2.73 -31.11
N PHE A 115 13.02 2.69 -30.97
CA PHE A 115 13.94 2.73 -32.12
C PHE A 115 13.56 1.68 -33.18
N PHE A 116 13.10 0.50 -32.75
CA PHE A 116 12.58 -0.54 -33.64
C PHE A 116 11.20 -0.22 -34.25
N CYS A 117 10.31 0.49 -33.54
CA CYS A 117 9.01 0.90 -34.08
C CYS A 117 9.11 2.13 -35.00
N LYS A 118 10.17 2.95 -34.92
CA LYS A 118 10.35 4.12 -35.79
C LYS A 118 10.47 3.79 -37.29
N GLN A 119 10.72 2.53 -37.66
CA GLN A 119 10.69 2.11 -39.08
C GLN A 119 9.27 1.88 -39.63
N GLU A 120 8.26 1.72 -38.77
CA GLU A 120 6.87 1.44 -39.17
C GLU A 120 5.87 2.52 -38.70
N LEU A 121 6.31 3.44 -37.83
CA LEU A 121 5.53 4.58 -37.34
C LEU A 121 5.53 5.79 -38.30
N SER A 122 5.71 5.59 -39.60
CA SER A 122 5.58 6.66 -40.61
C SER A 122 4.13 7.05 -40.91
N GLU A 123 3.16 6.41 -40.26
CA GLU A 123 1.75 6.76 -40.39
C GLU A 123 1.21 7.25 -39.05
N ASN A 124 0.37 8.27 -39.12
CA ASN A 124 0.01 9.17 -38.02
C ASN A 124 -1.02 8.56 -37.05
N TRP A 125 -0.78 7.34 -36.54
CA TRP A 125 -1.69 6.59 -35.65
C TRP A 125 -1.83 7.18 -34.23
N TRP A 126 -1.29 8.37 -33.98
CA TRP A 126 -1.27 9.05 -32.67
C TRP A 126 -1.87 10.45 -32.71
N LEU A 127 -2.68 10.78 -33.71
CA LEU A 127 -3.37 12.07 -33.73
C LEU A 127 -4.40 12.11 -32.59
N GLU A 128 -4.46 13.23 -31.87
CA GLU A 128 -5.46 13.48 -30.79
C GLU A 128 -6.90 13.19 -31.22
N ARG A 129 -7.21 13.30 -32.53
CA ARG A 129 -8.52 12.93 -33.10
C ARG A 129 -8.90 11.46 -32.91
N ASP A 130 -7.94 10.55 -32.77
CA ASP A 130 -8.20 9.11 -32.61
C ASP A 130 -8.44 8.73 -31.13
N TRP A 131 -8.13 9.64 -30.20
CA TRP A 131 -8.28 9.45 -28.74
C TRP A 131 -9.36 10.35 -28.14
N LEU A 132 -10.04 11.17 -28.95
CA LEU A 132 -11.28 11.82 -28.55
C LEU A 132 -12.33 10.71 -28.36
N LEU A 133 -12.51 10.28 -27.12
CA LEU A 133 -13.62 9.43 -26.73
C LEU A 133 -14.91 10.07 -27.25
N GLU A 134 -15.59 9.40 -28.17
CA GLU A 134 -16.92 9.83 -28.59
C GLU A 134 -17.83 9.90 -27.34
N PRO A 135 -18.75 10.88 -27.25
CA PRO A 135 -19.57 11.12 -26.05
C PRO A 135 -20.39 9.91 -25.60
N ASP A 136 -20.57 8.91 -26.47
CA ASP A 136 -21.35 7.69 -26.24
C ASP A 136 -20.60 6.61 -25.43
N GLN A 137 -19.27 6.69 -25.31
CA GLN A 137 -18.47 5.77 -24.45
C GLN A 137 -18.50 6.15 -22.96
N LEU A 138 -19.06 7.31 -22.61
CA LEU A 138 -19.20 7.78 -21.21
C LEU A 138 -20.46 7.25 -20.50
N HIS A 139 -21.32 6.50 -21.17
CA HIS A 139 -22.41 5.76 -20.51
C HIS A 139 -21.92 4.43 -19.92
N GLY A 140 -20.90 4.52 -19.04
CA GLY A 140 -20.70 3.49 -18.03
C GLY A 140 -21.86 3.54 -17.05
N HIS A 141 -22.67 2.49 -17.03
CA HIS A 141 -23.68 2.26 -16.00
C HIS A 141 -23.05 2.35 -14.60
N PHE A 142 -23.11 3.53 -14.00
CA PHE A 142 -22.90 3.76 -12.58
C PHE A 142 -24.28 3.67 -11.90
N GLU A 143 -24.87 2.47 -11.87
CA GLU A 143 -25.92 2.20 -10.89
C GLU A 143 -25.25 1.97 -9.53
N ILE A 144 -25.15 3.05 -8.78
CA ILE A 144 -24.97 3.01 -7.34
C ILE A 144 -26.24 2.37 -6.79
N GLY A 145 -26.17 1.08 -6.47
CA GLY A 145 -27.23 0.36 -5.78
C GLY A 145 -27.42 0.89 -4.36
N LEU A 146 -28.11 2.02 -4.23
CA LEU A 146 -28.86 2.35 -3.02
C LEU A 146 -30.27 1.77 -3.21
N ARG A 147 -30.52 0.61 -2.61
CA ARG A 147 -31.88 0.19 -2.28
C ARG A 147 -32.02 0.18 -0.76
N ASN A 148 -32.98 0.98 -0.31
CA ASN A 148 -33.64 0.91 0.98
C ASN A 148 -34.18 -0.49 1.28
#